data_AF-B0XLE6-F1
#
_entry.id   AF-B0XLE6-F1
#
_cell.length_a   1.000
_cell.length_b   1.000
_cell.length_c   1.000
_cell.angle_alpha   90.00
_cell.angle_beta   90.00
_cell.angle_gamma   90.00
#
_symmetry.space_group_name_H-M   'P 1'
#
loop_
_entity.id
_entity.type
_entity.pdbx_description
1 polymer ?
#
loop_
_entity_poly.entity_id
_entity_poly.type
_entity_poly.pdbx_seq_one_letter_code
_entity_poly.pdbx_strand_id
1 'polypeptide(L)'
;MAVVIAAVVTCHGVQASREAMTRNRAALFQVRTSDAEEEERVGFDKSEGRERYKYCLRQCGKLYNADRSQYVKRRQEVGGGQGNLLYSAKFKEGGVMWKLHGEAGLLTSSNEYVAQVTVRQLEELDLATSFNSAKGVLRKNLKVTKVLLDELLIDVVKVKQSYDEYLKGVFANTIDNVQNAEDLFQLENILKFTNQDSQKMLTSIKKNTFMAEQTKQVLMRCFEMESRQTTRNRVFNVINSFLGGSTRSCVDILRGNIRFGIESHKAKVLEIAPGIMRKHLTVLQDSNVLFVTRYDLKLFSDMINAMDNTLVKTMIHALVDRYFQRIKQTSTNQLQAVLPLTNQIFFYLCKSVLEYFVLRTDNGLETDHINHSKIVIVGQMP
;
A
#
# COMPACT_ATOMS: atom_id res chain seq x y z
N MET A 1 -35.62 -13.70 -0.17
CA MET A 1 -35.33 -13.70 1.28
C MET A 1 -33.91 -14.21 1.50
N ALA A 2 -32.94 -13.32 1.65
CA ALA A 2 -31.58 -13.66 2.06
C ALA A 2 -31.12 -12.55 3.02
N VAL A 3 -30.84 -12.95 4.26
CA VAL A 3 -30.49 -12.08 5.38
C VAL A 3 -29.04 -11.66 5.25
N VAL A 4 -28.80 -10.37 5.07
CA VAL A 4 -27.48 -9.73 5.14
C VAL A 4 -27.15 -9.47 6.60
N ILE A 5 -26.24 -10.23 7.18
CA ILE A 5 -25.65 -9.93 8.50
C ILE A 5 -24.54 -8.91 8.28
N ALA A 6 -24.89 -7.63 8.38
CA ALA A 6 -23.94 -6.54 8.49
C ALA A 6 -23.35 -6.54 9.91
N ALA A 7 -22.07 -6.88 10.04
CA ALA A 7 -21.33 -6.73 11.28
C ALA A 7 -21.08 -5.24 11.56
N VAL A 8 -22.03 -4.61 12.25
CA VAL A 8 -21.85 -3.30 12.89
C VAL A 8 -20.90 -3.51 14.07
N VAL A 9 -19.60 -3.30 13.85
CA VAL A 9 -18.63 -3.18 14.93
C VAL A 9 -18.87 -1.81 15.59
N THR A 10 -19.75 -1.81 16.59
CA THR A 10 -20.06 -0.64 17.41
C THR A 10 -18.80 -0.13 18.11
N CYS A 11 -18.54 1.18 17.97
CA CYS A 11 -17.45 1.97 18.58
C CYS A 11 -17.33 1.90 20.12
N HIS A 12 -18.11 1.06 20.82
CA HIS A 12 -18.05 0.92 22.27
C HIS A 12 -16.84 0.10 22.75
N GLY A 13 -16.27 -0.77 21.91
CA GLY A 13 -15.07 -1.56 22.26
C GLY A 13 -13.77 -0.75 22.32
N VAL A 14 -13.67 0.32 21.50
CA VAL A 14 -12.46 1.16 21.43
C VAL A 14 -12.36 2.09 22.65
N GLN A 15 -13.51 2.48 23.23
CA GLN A 15 -13.56 3.35 24.41
C GLN A 15 -13.27 2.57 25.70
N ALA A 16 -13.81 1.35 25.82
CA ALA A 16 -13.48 0.44 26.93
C ALA A 16 -12.00 0.00 26.90
N SER A 17 -11.42 -0.21 25.71
CA SER A 17 -9.99 -0.51 25.56
C SER A 17 -9.09 0.68 25.89
N ARG A 18 -9.55 1.93 25.65
CA ARG A 18 -8.84 3.14 26.05
C ARG A 18 -8.84 3.31 27.57
N GLU A 19 -9.96 3.10 28.26
CA GLU A 19 -10.04 3.22 29.72
C GLU A 19 -9.25 2.12 30.45
N ALA A 20 -9.24 0.89 29.92
CA ALA A 20 -8.36 -0.17 30.41
C ALA A 20 -6.85 0.16 30.19
N MET A 21 -6.52 0.83 29.07
CA MET A 21 -5.16 1.33 28.79
C MET A 21 -4.73 2.45 29.73
N THR A 22 -5.60 3.40 30.09
CA THR A 22 -5.25 4.47 31.04
C THR A 22 -5.02 3.92 32.46
N ARG A 23 -5.80 2.92 32.88
CA ARG A 23 -5.59 2.23 34.17
C ARG A 23 -4.29 1.43 34.20
N ASN A 24 -3.92 0.74 33.12
CA ASN A 24 -2.62 0.05 33.02
C ASN A 24 -1.44 1.02 32.92
N ARG A 25 -1.61 2.19 32.30
CA ARG A 25 -0.58 3.24 32.22
C ARG A 25 -0.31 3.90 33.59
N ALA A 26 -1.34 4.01 34.45
CA ALA A 26 -1.19 4.47 35.83
C ALA A 26 -0.47 3.42 36.71
N ALA A 27 -0.77 2.13 36.54
CA ALA A 27 -0.07 1.05 37.24
C ALA A 27 1.42 0.94 36.85
N LEU A 28 1.76 1.14 35.57
CA LEU A 28 3.15 1.18 35.08
C LEU A 28 3.97 2.39 35.58
N PHE A 29 3.31 3.46 36.05
CA PHE A 29 3.98 4.62 36.64
C PHE A 29 4.24 4.46 38.14
N GLN A 30 3.46 3.63 38.86
CA GLN A 30 3.71 3.34 40.28
C GLN A 30 4.86 2.38 40.52
N VAL A 31 5.23 1.53 39.55
CA VAL A 31 6.44 0.68 39.62
C VAL A 31 7.75 1.50 39.45
N ARG A 32 7.64 2.79 39.14
CA ARG A 32 8.79 3.65 38.81
C ARG A 32 9.42 4.38 40.01
N THR A 33 8.92 4.18 41.24
CA THR A 33 9.38 4.92 42.43
C THR A 33 9.96 4.06 43.56
N SER A 34 10.07 2.74 43.42
CA SER A 34 10.59 1.86 44.50
C SER A 34 12.02 1.34 44.31
N ASP A 35 12.65 1.58 43.15
CA ASP A 35 13.94 0.94 42.80
C ASP A 35 15.15 1.90 42.93
N ALA A 36 15.01 3.01 43.67
CA ALA A 36 16.03 4.06 43.74
C ALA A 36 16.88 4.08 45.04
N GLU A 37 16.65 3.20 46.00
CA GLU A 37 17.39 3.24 47.28
C GLU A 37 17.86 1.85 47.71
N GLU A 38 18.99 1.39 47.16
CA GLU A 38 19.86 0.41 47.83
C GLU A 38 21.24 0.40 47.14
N GLU A 39 22.06 1.40 47.44
CA GLU A 39 23.50 1.38 47.17
C GLU A 39 24.24 1.40 48.52
N GLU A 40 24.56 0.20 49.04
CA GLU A 40 25.53 0.06 50.12
C GLU A 40 26.63 -0.96 49.76
N ARG A 41 27.86 -0.42 49.71
CA ARG A 41 29.18 -1.00 50.01
C ARG A 41 29.48 -2.43 49.52
N VAL A 42 30.42 -2.52 48.58
CA VAL A 42 31.33 -3.68 48.48
C VAL A 42 32.77 -3.16 48.48
N GLY A 43 33.47 -3.45 49.59
CA GLY A 43 34.88 -3.15 49.78
C GLY A 43 35.77 -3.99 48.88
N PHE A 44 36.83 -3.36 48.39
CA PHE A 44 37.92 -4.02 47.69
C PHE A 44 38.85 -4.65 48.73
N ASP A 45 38.98 -5.98 48.71
CA ASP A 45 40.10 -6.66 49.34
C ASP A 45 40.87 -7.45 48.27
N LYS A 46 42.18 -7.24 48.25
CA LYS A 46 43.14 -7.87 47.32
C LYS A 46 43.83 -8.99 48.07
N SER A 47 43.49 -10.23 47.75
CA SER A 47 44.36 -11.37 48.04
C SER A 47 44.24 -12.45 46.96
N GLU A 48 45.40 -13.04 46.68
CA GLU A 48 45.76 -13.83 45.50
C GLU A 48 45.25 -15.28 45.53
N GLY A 49 45.15 -15.89 44.35
CA GLY A 49 45.36 -17.33 44.16
C GLY A 49 44.13 -18.22 44.29
N ARG A 50 43.67 -18.74 43.13
CA ARG A 50 42.53 -19.66 42.89
C ARG A 50 41.14 -19.02 42.96
N GLU A 51 40.61 -18.65 41.79
CA GLU A 51 39.19 -18.79 41.42
C GLU A 51 38.95 -18.15 40.04
N ARG A 52 39.04 -18.92 38.95
CA ARG A 52 38.67 -18.45 37.60
C ARG A 52 37.15 -18.43 37.36
N TYR A 53 36.32 -18.61 38.40
CA TYR A 53 34.86 -18.60 38.29
C TYR A 53 34.19 -17.42 39.03
N LYS A 54 34.95 -16.42 39.49
CA LYS A 54 34.47 -15.36 40.39
C LYS A 54 33.58 -14.27 39.78
N TYR A 55 33.23 -14.36 38.49
CA TYR A 55 32.51 -13.30 37.78
C TYR A 55 31.50 -13.82 36.75
N CYS A 56 30.60 -14.73 37.17
CA CYS A 56 29.48 -15.16 36.33
C CYS A 56 28.15 -14.49 36.73
N LEU A 57 27.17 -14.43 35.83
CA LEU A 57 25.87 -13.80 36.05
C LEU A 57 25.19 -14.29 37.34
N ARG A 58 25.29 -15.59 37.63
CA ARG A 58 24.73 -16.23 38.84
C ARG A 58 25.27 -15.62 40.13
N GLN A 59 26.56 -15.30 40.17
CA GLN A 59 27.24 -14.76 41.35
C GLN A 59 27.12 -13.23 41.42
N CYS A 60 27.34 -12.54 40.30
CA CYS A 60 27.32 -11.08 40.26
C CYS A 60 25.90 -10.50 40.25
N GLY A 61 24.88 -11.33 39.96
CA GLY A 61 23.48 -10.92 39.81
C GLY A 61 23.21 -10.10 38.54
N LYS A 62 24.19 -9.36 38.02
CA LYS A 62 24.04 -8.49 36.85
C LYS A 62 25.35 -8.33 36.08
N LEU A 63 25.26 -8.38 34.76
CA LEU A 63 26.35 -8.12 33.82
C LEU A 63 26.02 -6.90 32.97
N TYR A 64 27.01 -6.06 32.70
CA TYR A 64 26.88 -4.81 31.94
C TYR A 64 27.78 -4.79 30.71
N ASN A 65 27.43 -3.99 29.71
CA ASN A 65 28.37 -3.60 28.67
C ASN A 65 29.36 -2.53 29.19
N ALA A 66 30.35 -2.17 28.36
CA ALA A 66 31.46 -1.29 28.75
C ALA A 66 31.01 0.08 29.29
N ASP A 67 29.97 0.69 28.70
CA ASP A 67 29.43 1.99 29.11
C ASP A 67 28.29 1.88 30.16
N ARG A 68 27.99 0.66 30.64
CA ARG A 68 26.90 0.32 31.56
C ARG A 68 25.49 0.74 31.11
N SER A 69 25.29 1.12 29.85
CA SER A 69 23.97 1.50 29.31
C SER A 69 23.03 0.30 29.09
N GLN A 70 23.60 -0.90 28.99
CA GLN A 70 22.94 -2.18 28.76
C GLN A 70 23.30 -3.20 29.84
N TYR A 71 22.38 -4.12 30.12
CA TYR A 71 22.60 -5.15 31.13
C TYR A 71 21.81 -6.45 30.88
N VAL A 72 22.24 -7.52 31.54
CA VAL A 72 21.46 -8.73 31.81
C VAL A 72 21.53 -8.96 33.32
N LYS A 73 20.38 -9.11 33.98
CA LYS A 73 20.23 -9.28 35.43
C LYS A 73 19.48 -10.58 35.70
N ARG A 74 20.01 -11.39 36.62
CA ARG A 74 19.31 -12.52 37.23
C ARG A 74 18.53 -12.02 38.44
N ARG A 75 17.25 -12.36 38.54
CA ARG A 75 16.39 -12.07 39.69
C ARG A 75 16.45 -13.25 40.65
N GLN A 76 16.23 -12.98 41.93
CA GLN A 76 15.95 -14.04 42.88
C GLN A 76 14.60 -14.67 42.54
N GLU A 77 14.44 -15.96 42.82
CA GLU A 77 13.15 -16.65 42.69
C GLU A 77 12.17 -16.02 43.67
N VAL A 78 11.32 -15.12 43.15
CA VAL A 78 10.18 -14.61 43.92
C VAL A 78 9.07 -15.65 43.79
N GLY A 79 8.71 -16.27 44.91
CA GLY A 79 7.78 -17.39 44.95
C GLY A 79 6.49 -17.17 44.15
N GLY A 80 6.11 -18.19 43.36
CA GLY A 80 4.72 -18.50 43.01
C GLY A 80 3.99 -17.64 41.96
N GLY A 81 4.54 -16.52 41.49
CA GLY A 81 3.86 -15.70 40.47
C GLY A 81 3.91 -16.34 39.08
N GLN A 82 2.78 -16.84 38.56
CA GLN A 82 2.67 -17.28 37.15
C GLN A 82 3.13 -16.15 36.22
N GLY A 83 4.16 -16.42 35.40
CA GLY A 83 4.61 -15.50 34.35
C GLY A 83 5.82 -14.63 34.69
N ASN A 84 6.39 -14.73 35.88
CA ASN A 84 7.65 -14.02 36.19
C ASN A 84 8.86 -14.73 35.58
N LEU A 85 9.79 -13.94 35.02
CA LEU A 85 11.06 -14.42 34.49
C LEU A 85 12.18 -14.27 35.52
N LEU A 86 13.05 -15.27 35.55
CA LEU A 86 14.29 -15.26 36.33
C LEU A 86 15.31 -14.22 35.83
N TYR A 87 15.06 -13.64 34.66
CA TYR A 87 15.97 -12.70 34.02
C TYR A 87 15.24 -11.42 33.64
N SER A 88 15.90 -10.29 33.87
CA SER A 88 15.58 -9.01 33.24
C SER A 88 16.78 -8.51 32.45
N ALA A 89 16.55 -7.71 31.43
CA ALA A 89 17.63 -7.26 30.57
C ALA A 89 17.29 -5.93 29.90
N LYS A 90 18.33 -5.19 29.54
CA LYS A 90 18.24 -4.02 28.68
C LYS A 90 19.36 -4.10 27.66
N PHE A 91 19.05 -4.21 26.38
CA PHE A 91 20.07 -4.40 25.34
C PHE A 91 19.67 -3.79 24.01
N LYS A 92 20.66 -3.36 23.21
CA LYS A 92 20.46 -2.86 21.85
C LYS A 92 20.58 -4.01 20.87
N GLU A 93 19.62 -4.16 19.97
CA GLU A 93 19.67 -5.12 18.87
C GLU A 93 19.09 -4.50 17.59
N GLY A 94 19.84 -4.58 16.49
CA GLY A 94 19.50 -3.96 15.20
C GLY A 94 19.06 -2.50 15.29
N GLY A 95 19.78 -1.70 16.09
CA GLY A 95 19.50 -0.28 16.27
C GLY A 95 18.44 0.05 17.33
N VAL A 96 17.65 -0.94 17.78
CA VAL A 96 16.51 -0.74 18.69
C VAL A 96 16.90 -1.12 20.12
N MET A 97 16.42 -0.35 21.11
CA MET A 97 16.60 -0.67 22.51
C MET A 97 15.50 -1.58 23.02
N TRP A 98 15.88 -2.71 23.58
CA TRP A 98 14.99 -3.72 24.12
C TRP A 98 15.09 -3.75 25.64
N LYS A 99 13.97 -3.96 26.30
CA LYS A 99 13.89 -4.18 27.74
C LYS A 99 13.05 -5.43 28.00
N LEU A 100 13.68 -6.42 28.60
CA LEU A 100 13.06 -7.60 29.16
C LEU A 100 12.74 -7.32 30.63
N HIS A 101 11.47 -7.27 30.94
CA HIS A 101 10.96 -7.09 32.29
C HIS A 101 10.77 -8.45 32.92
N GLY A 102 11.28 -8.62 34.14
CA GLY A 102 11.13 -9.87 34.87
C GLY A 102 9.68 -10.10 35.32
N GLU A 103 8.93 -9.04 35.60
CA GLU A 103 7.50 -9.12 35.92
C GLU A 103 6.65 -9.35 34.67
N ALA A 104 5.70 -10.28 34.77
CA ALA A 104 4.76 -10.66 33.71
C ALA A 104 5.42 -11.14 32.39
N GLY A 105 6.74 -11.30 32.38
CA GLY A 105 7.52 -11.72 31.22
C GLY A 105 7.35 -10.81 30.03
N LEU A 106 7.45 -9.50 30.22
CA LEU A 106 7.24 -8.54 29.13
C LEU A 106 8.55 -8.20 28.42
N LEU A 107 8.50 -8.15 27.09
CA LEU A 107 9.54 -7.60 26.25
C LEU A 107 9.01 -6.33 25.60
N THR A 108 9.63 -5.20 25.91
CA THR A 108 9.30 -3.89 25.31
C THR A 108 10.45 -3.39 24.44
N SER A 109 10.13 -2.65 23.38
CA SER A 109 11.12 -1.97 22.55
C SER A 109 10.93 -0.45 22.59
N SER A 110 11.98 0.31 22.22
CA SER A 110 11.88 1.76 22.00
C SER A 110 10.99 2.16 20.82
N ASN A 111 10.53 1.19 20.01
CA ASN A 111 9.66 1.41 18.86
C ASN A 111 8.24 0.89 19.14
N GLU A 112 7.74 1.12 20.36
CA GLU A 112 6.33 0.88 20.74
C GLU A 112 5.86 -0.55 20.43
N TYR A 113 6.74 -1.51 20.70
CA TYR A 113 6.45 -2.93 20.63
C TYR A 113 6.40 -3.50 22.04
N VAL A 114 5.35 -4.27 22.33
CA VAL A 114 5.16 -4.96 23.60
C VAL A 114 4.74 -6.39 23.30
N ALA A 115 5.49 -7.34 23.84
CA ALA A 115 5.15 -8.76 23.77
C ALA A 115 5.32 -9.43 25.12
N GLN A 116 4.52 -10.44 25.37
CA GLN A 116 4.78 -11.43 26.39
C GLN A 116 5.78 -12.45 25.84
N VAL A 117 6.75 -12.80 26.66
CA VAL A 117 7.85 -13.70 26.32
C VAL A 117 8.10 -14.68 27.45
N THR A 118 8.74 -15.79 27.11
CA THR A 118 9.21 -16.79 28.06
C THR A 118 10.67 -17.09 27.81
N VAL A 119 11.39 -17.34 28.91
CA VAL A 119 12.76 -17.85 28.94
C VAL A 119 12.79 -18.88 30.05
N ARG A 120 13.18 -20.10 29.72
CA ARG A 120 13.45 -21.12 30.74
C ARG A 120 14.69 -20.72 31.54
N GLN A 121 14.87 -21.28 32.73
CA GLN A 121 16.16 -21.18 33.39
C GLN A 121 17.24 -21.80 32.50
N LEU A 122 18.37 -21.12 32.35
CA LEU A 122 19.45 -21.53 31.47
C LEU A 122 20.77 -21.49 32.24
N GLU A 123 21.35 -22.65 32.46
CA GLU A 123 22.65 -22.75 33.13
C GLU A 123 23.74 -22.01 32.34
N GLU A 124 23.71 -22.08 31.00
CA GLU A 124 24.62 -21.33 30.13
C GLU A 124 24.52 -19.81 30.36
N LEU A 125 23.32 -19.28 30.62
CA LEU A 125 23.11 -17.86 30.91
C LEU A 125 23.60 -17.51 32.31
N ASP A 126 23.33 -18.37 33.29
CA ASP A 126 23.77 -18.23 34.69
C ASP A 126 25.30 -18.25 34.80
N LEU A 127 25.99 -19.04 33.97
CA LEU A 127 27.44 -19.16 33.93
C LEU A 127 28.14 -18.13 33.02
N ALA A 128 27.39 -17.32 32.27
CA ALA A 128 27.97 -16.31 31.40
C ALA A 128 28.83 -15.33 32.21
N THR A 129 30.05 -15.05 31.72
CA THR A 129 31.03 -14.16 32.39
C THR A 129 31.13 -12.77 31.76
N SER A 130 30.45 -12.54 30.64
CA SER A 130 30.42 -11.26 29.95
C SER A 130 29.01 -10.91 29.47
N PHE A 131 28.72 -9.62 29.40
CA PHE A 131 27.44 -9.15 28.88
C PHE A 131 27.16 -9.63 27.45
N ASN A 132 28.16 -9.62 26.56
CA ASN A 132 27.97 -10.04 25.17
C ASN A 132 27.58 -11.53 25.08
N SER A 133 28.22 -12.39 25.88
CA SER A 133 27.87 -13.80 25.98
C SER A 133 26.45 -13.97 26.54
N ALA A 134 26.15 -13.36 27.69
CA ALA A 134 24.83 -13.43 28.32
C ALA A 134 23.70 -12.94 27.40
N LYS A 135 23.91 -11.80 26.73
CA LYS A 135 22.98 -11.26 25.73
C LYS A 135 22.75 -12.26 24.59
N GLY A 136 23.82 -12.89 24.09
CA GLY A 136 23.74 -13.89 23.03
C GLY A 136 22.90 -15.11 23.42
N VAL A 137 23.15 -15.66 24.61
CA VAL A 137 22.40 -16.81 25.15
C VAL A 137 20.93 -16.45 25.40
N LEU A 138 20.68 -15.30 26.04
CA LEU A 138 19.33 -14.82 26.30
C LEU A 138 18.54 -14.64 25.01
N ARG A 139 19.13 -13.98 24.00
CA ARG A 139 18.48 -13.74 22.70
C ARG A 139 18.07 -15.04 21.99
N LYS A 140 18.93 -16.06 22.00
CA LYS A 140 18.64 -17.36 21.35
C LYS A 140 17.49 -18.11 22.01
N ASN A 141 17.27 -17.89 23.30
CA ASN A 141 16.33 -18.66 24.10
C ASN A 141 15.05 -17.88 24.47
N LEU A 142 15.00 -16.58 24.18
CA LEU A 142 13.79 -15.77 24.29
C LEU A 142 12.73 -16.28 23.30
N LYS A 143 11.56 -16.63 23.81
CA LYS A 143 10.41 -17.05 23.02
C LYS A 143 9.25 -16.10 23.21
N VAL A 144 8.80 -15.45 22.15
CA VAL A 144 7.58 -14.65 22.17
C VAL A 144 6.37 -15.59 22.28
N THR A 145 5.55 -15.41 23.32
CA THR A 145 4.32 -16.18 23.52
C THR A 145 3.10 -15.45 22.99
N LYS A 146 3.07 -14.11 23.11
CA LYS A 146 1.96 -13.28 22.65
C LYS A 146 2.43 -11.86 22.35
N VAL A 147 2.03 -11.29 21.21
CA VAL A 147 2.20 -9.85 20.94
C VAL A 147 1.04 -9.10 21.57
N LEU A 148 1.34 -8.12 22.43
CA LEU A 148 0.33 -7.31 23.13
C LEU A 148 0.10 -5.97 22.42
N LEU A 149 1.15 -5.37 21.88
CA LEU A 149 1.09 -4.12 21.12
C LEU A 149 2.19 -4.09 20.06
N ASP A 150 1.82 -3.66 18.86
CA ASP A 150 2.73 -3.37 17.77
C ASP A 150 2.21 -2.13 17.01
N GLU A 151 2.62 -0.94 17.45
CA GLU A 151 2.13 0.32 16.86
C GLU A 151 2.52 0.45 15.39
N LEU A 152 3.74 0.04 15.01
CA LEU A 152 4.14 0.07 13.61
C LEU A 152 3.28 -0.85 12.74
N LEU A 153 2.93 -2.05 13.20
CA LEU A 153 2.04 -2.93 12.44
C LEU A 153 0.65 -2.31 12.29
N ILE A 154 0.11 -1.73 13.37
CA ILE A 154 -1.17 -1.01 13.34
C ILE A 154 -1.12 0.13 12.31
N ASP A 155 -0.05 0.93 12.31
CA ASP A 155 0.12 2.03 11.39
C ASP A 155 0.29 1.57 9.94
N VAL A 156 1.04 0.50 9.69
CA VAL A 156 1.18 -0.07 8.35
C VAL A 156 -0.18 -0.54 7.83
N VAL A 157 -0.97 -1.24 8.64
CA VAL A 157 -2.30 -1.69 8.25
C VAL A 157 -3.20 -0.50 7.90
N LYS A 158 -3.21 0.54 8.73
CA LYS A 158 -3.97 1.78 8.47
C LYS A 158 -3.52 2.47 7.18
N VAL A 159 -2.20 2.59 6.96
CA VAL A 159 -1.67 3.22 5.75
C VAL A 159 -2.03 2.40 4.52
N LYS A 160 -1.90 1.07 4.57
CA LYS A 160 -2.29 0.17 3.45
C LYS A 160 -3.80 0.25 3.15
N GLN A 161 -4.64 0.38 4.18
CA GLN A 161 -6.08 0.56 4.00
C GLN A 161 -6.40 1.91 3.35
N SER A 162 -5.87 3.01 3.91
CA SER A 162 -6.08 4.35 3.35
C SER A 162 -5.55 4.47 1.93
N TYR A 163 -4.42 3.81 1.64
CA TYR A 163 -3.85 3.66 0.31
C TYR A 163 -4.80 2.95 -0.67
N ASP A 164 -5.36 1.80 -0.29
CA ASP A 164 -6.32 1.04 -1.09
C ASP A 164 -7.61 1.85 -1.35
N GLU A 165 -8.17 2.45 -0.31
CA GLU A 165 -9.39 3.26 -0.41
C GLU A 165 -9.19 4.48 -1.30
N TYR A 166 -8.05 5.19 -1.17
CA TYR A 166 -7.73 6.33 -2.00
C TYR A 166 -7.63 5.95 -3.49
N LEU A 167 -6.86 4.90 -3.81
CA LEU A 167 -6.70 4.48 -5.19
C LEU A 167 -8.01 4.00 -5.81
N LYS A 168 -8.83 3.23 -5.09
CA LYS A 168 -10.19 2.87 -5.56
C LYS A 168 -11.03 4.10 -5.85
N GLY A 169 -11.01 5.10 -4.97
CA GLY A 169 -11.75 6.35 -5.15
C GLY A 169 -11.30 7.12 -6.40
N VAL A 170 -10.00 7.28 -6.60
CA VAL A 170 -9.43 7.95 -7.79
C VAL A 170 -9.77 7.17 -9.06
N PHE A 171 -9.52 5.86 -9.06
CA PHE A 171 -9.65 5.03 -10.26
C PHE A 171 -11.10 4.73 -10.67
N ALA A 172 -12.05 4.78 -9.73
CA ALA A 172 -13.46 4.66 -10.05
C ALA A 172 -13.92 5.76 -11.01
N ASN A 173 -13.33 6.96 -10.99
CA ASN A 173 -13.80 8.13 -11.74
C ASN A 173 -12.93 8.49 -12.95
N THR A 174 -12.20 7.52 -13.51
CA THR A 174 -11.28 7.72 -14.64
C THR A 174 -11.97 8.14 -15.95
N ILE A 175 -13.22 7.74 -16.18
CA ILE A 175 -13.95 8.11 -17.42
C ILE A 175 -14.30 9.60 -17.49
N ASP A 176 -14.38 10.26 -16.33
CA ASP A 176 -14.80 11.65 -16.16
C ASP A 176 -13.66 12.59 -15.79
N ASN A 177 -12.52 12.03 -15.37
CA ASN A 177 -11.37 12.78 -14.94
C ASN A 177 -10.12 12.26 -15.65
N VAL A 178 -9.62 13.06 -16.61
CA VAL A 178 -8.45 12.73 -17.41
C VAL A 178 -7.19 12.60 -16.55
N GLN A 179 -7.04 13.37 -15.47
CA GLN A 179 -5.90 13.22 -14.56
C GLN A 179 -5.96 11.87 -13.81
N ASN A 180 -7.14 11.41 -13.41
CA ASN A 180 -7.27 10.10 -12.78
C ASN A 180 -6.96 8.96 -13.77
N ALA A 181 -7.39 9.10 -15.04
CA ALA A 181 -7.02 8.16 -16.10
C ALA A 181 -5.51 8.17 -16.38
N GLU A 182 -4.90 9.35 -16.41
CA GLU A 182 -3.45 9.54 -16.54
C GLU A 182 -2.71 8.83 -15.42
N ASP A 183 -3.08 9.06 -14.15
CA ASP A 183 -2.47 8.40 -13.00
C ASP A 183 -2.54 6.87 -13.11
N LEU A 184 -3.69 6.32 -13.50
CA LEU A 184 -3.89 4.88 -13.70
C LEU A 184 -3.00 4.34 -14.82
N PHE A 185 -2.94 5.03 -15.97
CA PHE A 185 -2.12 4.66 -17.12
C PHE A 185 -0.63 4.68 -16.80
N GLN A 186 -0.16 5.74 -16.13
CA GLN A 186 1.22 5.85 -15.68
C GLN A 186 1.59 4.70 -14.73
N LEU A 187 0.71 4.37 -13.79
CA LEU A 187 0.96 3.29 -12.83
C LEU A 187 0.96 1.91 -13.46
N GLU A 188 0.09 1.66 -14.44
CA GLU A 188 0.12 0.42 -15.22
C GLU A 188 1.44 0.27 -15.97
N ASN A 189 1.91 1.34 -16.63
CA ASN A 189 3.19 1.36 -17.33
C ASN A 189 4.35 1.11 -16.37
N ILE A 190 4.40 1.82 -15.23
CA ILE A 190 5.43 1.63 -14.21
C ILE A 190 5.44 0.17 -13.72
N LEU A 191 4.27 -0.42 -13.46
CA LEU A 191 4.17 -1.80 -13.00
C LEU A 191 4.71 -2.79 -14.05
N LYS A 192 4.42 -2.57 -15.34
CA LYS A 192 4.94 -3.39 -16.46
C LYS A 192 6.46 -3.32 -16.58
N PHE A 193 7.07 -2.13 -16.45
CA PHE A 193 8.51 -1.94 -16.66
C PHE A 193 9.40 -2.30 -15.47
N THR A 194 8.85 -2.36 -14.26
CA THR A 194 9.64 -2.52 -13.04
C THR A 194 9.77 -3.97 -12.57
N ASN A 195 9.10 -4.93 -13.24
CA ASN A 195 9.09 -6.35 -12.87
C ASN A 195 8.82 -6.58 -11.36
N GLN A 196 7.94 -5.75 -10.78
CA GLN A 196 7.52 -5.82 -9.37
C GLN A 196 8.62 -5.50 -8.33
N ASP A 197 9.74 -4.91 -8.76
CA ASP A 197 10.76 -4.39 -7.85
C ASP A 197 10.27 -3.10 -7.18
N SER A 198 10.02 -3.16 -5.87
CA SER A 198 9.47 -2.04 -5.10
C SER A 198 10.36 -0.79 -5.12
N GLN A 199 11.68 -0.94 -5.22
CA GLN A 199 12.62 0.19 -5.25
C GLN A 199 12.63 0.88 -6.62
N LYS A 200 12.60 0.08 -7.69
CA LYS A 200 12.45 0.62 -9.05
C LYS A 200 11.10 1.30 -9.22
N MET A 201 10.02 0.71 -8.71
CA MET A 201 8.69 1.32 -8.70
C MET A 201 8.70 2.67 -7.99
N LEU A 202 9.23 2.74 -6.77
CA LEU A 202 9.29 3.99 -6.01
C LEU A 202 10.08 5.07 -6.76
N THR A 203 11.21 4.69 -7.37
CA THR A 203 12.03 5.61 -8.15
C THR A 203 11.30 6.13 -9.39
N SER A 204 10.59 5.25 -10.10
CA SER A 204 9.79 5.61 -11.28
C SER A 204 8.61 6.51 -10.92
N ILE A 205 7.89 6.21 -9.82
CA ILE A 205 6.78 7.04 -9.31
C ILE A 205 7.30 8.44 -8.96
N LYS A 206 8.41 8.54 -8.24
CA LYS A 206 9.00 9.82 -7.84
C LYS A 206 9.43 10.68 -9.03
N LYS A 207 9.96 10.05 -10.09
CA LYS A 207 10.42 10.75 -11.30
C LYS A 207 9.31 11.03 -12.32
N ASN A 208 8.13 10.43 -12.15
CA ASN A 208 7.03 10.61 -13.10
C ASN A 208 6.52 12.06 -13.04
N THR A 209 6.47 12.74 -14.18
CA THR A 209 6.03 14.15 -14.28
C THR A 209 4.54 14.29 -14.59
N PHE A 210 3.87 13.21 -15.02
CA PHE A 210 2.49 13.24 -15.50
C PHE A 210 1.47 12.84 -14.43
N MET A 211 1.92 12.11 -13.40
CA MET A 211 1.07 11.74 -12.27
C MET A 211 0.79 12.93 -11.34
N ALA A 212 -0.41 12.94 -10.77
CA ALA A 212 -0.80 13.89 -9.75
C ALA A 212 0.07 13.75 -8.49
N GLU A 213 0.44 14.88 -7.89
CA GLU A 213 1.33 14.91 -6.73
C GLU A 213 0.71 14.20 -5.52
N GLN A 214 -0.59 14.35 -5.30
CA GLN A 214 -1.29 13.67 -4.21
C GLN A 214 -1.21 12.13 -4.35
N THR A 215 -1.41 11.59 -5.56
CA THR A 215 -1.29 10.17 -5.85
C THR A 215 0.12 9.67 -5.55
N LYS A 216 1.16 10.42 -5.97
CA LYS A 216 2.56 10.10 -5.65
C LYS A 216 2.80 10.06 -4.15
N GLN A 217 2.35 11.07 -3.40
CA GLN A 217 2.56 11.13 -1.95
C GLN A 217 1.92 9.94 -1.22
N VAL A 218 0.71 9.56 -1.59
CA VAL A 218 0.00 8.42 -1.02
C VAL A 218 0.73 7.10 -1.32
N LEU A 219 1.20 6.91 -2.55
CA LEU A 219 2.02 5.75 -2.95
C LEU A 219 3.33 5.70 -2.16
N MET A 220 4.12 6.78 -2.19
CA MET A 220 5.41 6.87 -1.52
C MET A 220 5.28 6.54 -0.03
N ARG A 221 4.27 7.08 0.64
CA ARG A 221 3.99 6.80 2.05
C ARG A 221 3.74 5.30 2.31
N CYS A 222 2.99 4.60 1.44
CA CYS A 222 2.79 3.15 1.58
C CYS A 222 4.11 2.39 1.48
N PHE A 223 4.88 2.66 0.41
CA PHE A 223 6.15 1.99 0.16
C PHE A 223 7.20 2.24 1.24
N GLU A 224 7.28 3.47 1.75
CA GLU A 224 8.18 3.83 2.87
C GLU A 224 7.79 3.08 4.14
N MET A 225 6.49 3.00 4.47
CA MET A 225 6.01 2.27 5.64
C MET A 225 6.28 0.76 5.52
N GLU A 226 6.06 0.17 4.35
CA GLU A 226 6.38 -1.24 4.10
C GLU A 226 7.89 -1.50 4.16
N SER A 227 8.72 -0.58 3.65
CA SER A 227 10.18 -0.67 3.76
C SER A 227 10.65 -0.61 5.21
N ARG A 228 10.08 0.31 6.01
CA ARG A 228 10.34 0.40 7.46
C ARG A 228 9.95 -0.88 8.18
N GLN A 229 8.77 -1.44 7.87
CA GLN A 229 8.31 -2.71 8.44
C GLN A 229 9.23 -3.87 8.04
N THR A 230 9.63 -3.96 6.77
CA THR A 230 10.52 -5.02 6.27
C THR A 230 11.89 -4.95 6.94
N THR A 231 12.45 -3.74 7.07
CA THR A 231 13.72 -3.49 7.76
C THR A 231 13.63 -3.91 9.22
N ARG A 232 12.53 -3.53 9.89
CA ARG A 232 12.26 -3.97 11.26
C ARG A 232 12.16 -5.49 11.34
N ASN A 233 11.39 -6.13 10.48
CA ASN A 233 11.20 -7.58 10.51
C ASN A 233 12.53 -8.32 10.29
N ARG A 234 13.45 -7.79 9.47
CA ARG A 234 14.82 -8.36 9.34
C ARG A 234 15.59 -8.31 10.65
N VAL A 235 15.51 -7.19 11.38
CA VAL A 235 16.10 -7.04 12.72
C VAL A 235 15.45 -7.98 13.74
N PHE A 236 14.13 -8.14 13.65
CA PHE A 236 13.35 -8.92 14.63
C PHE A 236 13.34 -10.42 14.33
N ASN A 237 13.58 -10.86 13.09
CA ASN A 237 13.70 -12.28 12.72
C ASN A 237 14.86 -12.97 13.48
N VAL A 238 15.80 -12.19 14.00
CA VAL A 238 16.87 -12.64 14.91
C VAL A 238 16.31 -13.13 16.27
N ILE A 239 15.08 -12.74 16.64
CA ILE A 239 14.37 -13.09 17.89
C ILE A 239 13.28 -14.18 17.66
N ASN A 240 13.21 -14.76 16.45
CA ASN A 240 12.34 -15.85 16.00
C ASN A 240 10.83 -15.56 15.75
N SER A 241 10.45 -15.89 14.51
CA SER A 241 9.18 -16.36 13.88
C SER A 241 7.79 -15.76 14.16
N PHE A 242 7.58 -14.95 15.19
CA PHE A 242 6.20 -14.60 15.61
C PHE A 242 5.72 -13.19 15.25
N LEU A 243 6.38 -12.49 14.32
CA LEU A 243 5.83 -11.26 13.78
C LEU A 243 4.70 -11.61 12.81
N GLY A 244 3.50 -11.61 13.36
CA GLY A 244 2.28 -12.06 12.72
C GLY A 244 1.92 -11.33 11.44
N GLY A 245 1.20 -12.07 10.61
CA GLY A 245 0.43 -11.58 9.48
C GLY A 245 1.26 -11.28 8.23
N SER A 246 1.18 -12.17 7.25
CA SER A 246 1.44 -11.80 5.86
C SER A 246 0.38 -10.78 5.44
N THR A 247 0.64 -9.50 5.70
CA THR A 247 -0.17 -8.43 5.10
C THR A 247 0.17 -8.38 3.61
N ARG A 248 -0.85 -8.29 2.74
CA ARG A 248 -0.64 -8.06 1.29
C ARG A 248 0.39 -6.96 1.07
N SER A 249 1.30 -7.15 0.12
CA SER A 249 2.33 -6.13 -0.15
C SER A 249 1.70 -4.86 -0.74
N CYS A 250 2.34 -3.69 -0.62
CA CYS A 250 1.86 -2.47 -1.30
C CYS A 250 1.79 -2.70 -2.83
N VAL A 251 2.69 -3.52 -3.38
CA VAL A 251 2.69 -3.91 -4.81
C VAL A 251 1.45 -4.73 -5.17
N ASP A 252 1.06 -5.70 -4.34
CA ASP A 252 -0.14 -6.51 -4.58
C ASP A 252 -1.42 -5.67 -4.49
N ILE A 253 -1.48 -4.75 -3.53
CA ILE A 253 -2.59 -3.81 -3.41
C ILE A 253 -2.63 -2.89 -4.63
N LEU A 254 -1.48 -2.36 -5.08
CA LEU A 254 -1.40 -1.54 -6.29
C LEU A 254 -1.91 -2.29 -7.53
N ARG A 255 -1.45 -3.53 -7.72
CA ARG A 255 -1.88 -4.37 -8.84
C ARG A 255 -3.39 -4.61 -8.82
N GLY A 256 -3.93 -4.90 -7.64
CA GLY A 256 -5.38 -5.06 -7.45
C GLY A 256 -6.15 -3.78 -7.81
N ASN A 257 -5.63 -2.63 -7.42
CA ASN A 257 -6.21 -1.32 -7.71
C ASN A 257 -6.14 -0.94 -9.19
N ILE A 258 -5.01 -1.19 -9.86
CA ILE A 258 -4.86 -0.95 -11.30
C ILE A 258 -5.88 -1.80 -12.08
N ARG A 259 -5.97 -3.10 -11.75
CA ARG A 259 -6.94 -3.99 -12.39
C ARG A 259 -8.37 -3.51 -12.16
N PHE A 260 -8.72 -3.20 -10.91
CA PHE A 260 -10.02 -2.63 -10.55
C PHE A 260 -10.32 -1.35 -11.35
N GLY A 261 -9.35 -0.44 -11.47
CA GLY A 261 -9.50 0.81 -12.20
C GLY A 261 -9.81 0.61 -13.67
N ILE A 262 -9.07 -0.29 -14.33
CA ILE A 262 -9.27 -0.60 -15.74
C ILE A 262 -10.62 -1.31 -15.96
N GLU A 263 -10.96 -2.29 -15.12
CA GLU A 263 -12.26 -3.00 -15.17
C GLU A 263 -13.42 -2.02 -14.96
N SER A 264 -13.32 -1.13 -13.97
CA SER A 264 -14.31 -0.09 -13.68
C SER A 264 -14.46 0.88 -14.86
N HIS A 265 -13.35 1.33 -15.45
CA HIS A 265 -13.37 2.20 -16.62
C HIS A 265 -14.06 1.52 -17.80
N LYS A 266 -13.66 0.28 -18.12
CA LYS A 266 -14.22 -0.51 -19.23
C LYS A 266 -15.72 -0.77 -19.04
N ALA A 267 -16.15 -1.08 -17.82
CA ALA A 267 -17.57 -1.24 -17.50
C ALA A 267 -18.37 0.03 -17.77
N LYS A 268 -17.91 1.20 -17.27
CA LYS A 268 -18.56 2.49 -17.51
C LYS A 268 -18.60 2.88 -18.98
N VAL A 269 -17.50 2.63 -19.71
CA VAL A 269 -17.43 2.87 -21.15
C VAL A 269 -18.45 2.00 -21.90
N LEU A 270 -18.55 0.70 -21.58
CA LEU A 270 -19.52 -0.21 -22.22
C LEU A 270 -20.97 0.13 -21.89
N GLU A 271 -21.24 0.64 -20.70
CA GLU A 271 -22.57 1.08 -20.26
C GLU A 271 -23.08 2.23 -21.14
N ILE A 272 -22.26 3.25 -21.37
CA ILE A 272 -22.66 4.47 -22.08
C ILE A 272 -22.39 4.42 -23.59
N ALA A 273 -21.67 3.42 -24.07
CA ALA A 273 -21.28 3.33 -25.48
C ALA A 273 -22.47 3.07 -26.42
N PRO A 274 -22.52 3.77 -27.56
CA PRO A 274 -23.44 3.43 -28.65
C PRO A 274 -23.25 1.98 -29.12
N GLY A 275 -24.34 1.33 -29.53
CA GLY A 275 -24.35 -0.10 -29.87
C GLY A 275 -23.28 -0.51 -30.89
N ILE A 276 -23.03 0.36 -31.88
CA ILE A 276 -22.02 0.20 -32.93
C ILE A 276 -20.58 0.09 -32.39
N MET A 277 -20.27 0.71 -31.24
CA MET A 277 -18.93 0.72 -30.66
C MET A 277 -18.69 -0.47 -29.72
N ARG A 278 -19.76 -1.12 -29.22
CA ARG A 278 -19.65 -2.15 -28.17
C ARG A 278 -18.75 -3.31 -28.58
N LYS A 279 -18.86 -3.79 -29.83
CA LYS A 279 -18.00 -4.87 -30.33
C LYS A 279 -16.51 -4.50 -30.24
N HIS A 280 -16.14 -3.29 -30.66
CA HIS A 280 -14.76 -2.82 -30.59
C HIS A 280 -14.27 -2.66 -29.15
N LEU A 281 -15.12 -2.16 -28.26
CA LEU A 281 -14.79 -1.98 -26.84
C LEU A 281 -14.57 -3.30 -26.11
N THR A 282 -15.35 -4.33 -26.43
CA THR A 282 -15.16 -5.66 -25.80
C THR A 282 -13.81 -6.28 -26.12
N VAL A 283 -13.33 -6.11 -27.36
CA VAL A 283 -12.04 -6.66 -27.84
C VAL A 283 -10.85 -5.72 -27.60
N LEU A 284 -11.09 -4.52 -27.08
CA LEU A 284 -10.04 -3.55 -26.82
C LEU A 284 -9.20 -4.02 -25.62
N GLN A 285 -7.87 -3.95 -25.78
CA GLN A 285 -6.93 -4.26 -24.70
C GLN A 285 -7.16 -3.34 -23.50
N ASP A 286 -6.92 -3.89 -22.32
CA ASP A 286 -7.25 -3.29 -21.04
C ASP A 286 -6.65 -1.88 -20.86
N SER A 287 -5.34 -1.67 -21.11
CA SER A 287 -4.73 -0.33 -21.04
C SER A 287 -5.29 0.66 -22.06
N ASN A 288 -5.68 0.16 -23.23
CA ASN A 288 -6.10 1.00 -24.34
C ASN A 288 -7.52 1.54 -24.15
N VAL A 289 -8.29 0.95 -23.23
CA VAL A 289 -9.63 1.45 -22.91
C VAL A 289 -9.59 2.85 -22.29
N LEU A 290 -8.49 3.22 -21.64
CA LEU A 290 -8.31 4.52 -20.99
C LEU A 290 -8.23 5.68 -22.00
N PHE A 291 -8.04 5.39 -23.29
CA PHE A 291 -8.12 6.38 -24.36
C PHE A 291 -9.55 6.71 -24.78
N VAL A 292 -10.54 5.99 -24.25
CA VAL A 292 -11.95 6.21 -24.56
C VAL A 292 -12.56 7.08 -23.47
N THR A 293 -12.91 8.32 -23.82
CA THR A 293 -13.51 9.25 -22.85
C THR A 293 -15.03 9.27 -22.96
N ARG A 294 -15.72 9.70 -21.90
CA ARG A 294 -17.17 9.97 -21.96
C ARG A 294 -17.52 10.95 -23.10
N TYR A 295 -16.64 11.90 -23.38
CA TYR A 295 -16.83 12.88 -24.44
C TYR A 295 -16.87 12.23 -25.83
N ASP A 296 -15.93 11.32 -26.12
CA ASP A 296 -15.89 10.61 -27.40
C ASP A 296 -17.18 9.80 -27.61
N LEU A 297 -17.63 9.10 -26.57
CA LEU A 297 -18.84 8.27 -26.61
C LEU A 297 -20.09 9.12 -26.82
N LYS A 298 -20.16 10.28 -26.14
CA LYS A 298 -21.25 11.24 -26.32
C LYS A 298 -21.28 11.77 -27.76
N LEU A 299 -20.13 12.14 -28.32
CA LEU A 299 -20.04 12.64 -29.69
C LEU A 299 -20.59 11.62 -30.69
N PHE A 300 -20.18 10.35 -30.59
CA PHE A 300 -20.71 9.30 -31.46
C PHE A 300 -22.20 9.05 -31.24
N SER A 301 -22.68 9.11 -30.00
CA SER A 301 -24.11 9.01 -29.71
C SER A 301 -24.91 10.15 -30.37
N ASP A 302 -24.43 11.38 -30.24
CA ASP A 302 -25.06 12.57 -30.82
C ASP A 302 -25.05 12.48 -32.36
N MET A 303 -23.96 12.00 -32.96
CA MET A 303 -23.87 11.74 -34.41
C MET A 303 -24.91 10.73 -34.89
N ILE A 304 -25.07 9.62 -34.17
CA ILE A 304 -26.02 8.56 -34.54
C ILE A 304 -27.46 9.07 -34.43
N ASN A 305 -27.76 9.82 -33.37
CA ASN A 305 -29.11 10.34 -33.12
C ASN A 305 -29.51 11.44 -34.10
N ALA A 306 -28.58 12.30 -34.51
CA ALA A 306 -28.86 13.41 -35.40
C ALA A 306 -28.98 13.00 -36.88
N MET A 307 -28.48 11.81 -37.25
CA MET A 307 -28.27 11.44 -38.65
C MET A 307 -28.84 10.05 -38.98
N ASP A 308 -30.17 9.90 -38.94
CA ASP A 308 -30.88 8.63 -39.25
C ASP A 308 -31.06 8.39 -40.76
N ASN A 309 -29.97 8.49 -41.53
CA ASN A 309 -29.94 8.16 -42.96
C ASN A 309 -28.99 6.98 -43.19
N THR A 310 -29.38 6.02 -44.04
CA THR A 310 -28.62 4.80 -44.35
C THR A 310 -27.21 5.07 -44.87
N LEU A 311 -27.01 6.13 -45.68
CA LEU A 311 -25.67 6.55 -46.14
C LEU A 311 -24.79 6.98 -44.96
N VAL A 312 -25.38 7.63 -43.97
CA VAL A 312 -24.67 8.16 -42.80
C VAL A 312 -24.30 7.05 -41.84
N LYS A 313 -25.17 6.04 -41.69
CA LYS A 313 -24.85 4.84 -40.89
C LYS A 313 -23.55 4.20 -41.36
N THR A 314 -23.36 4.02 -42.68
CA THR A 314 -22.12 3.47 -43.25
C THR A 314 -20.90 4.36 -42.97
N MET A 315 -21.06 5.69 -43.06
CA MET A 315 -19.99 6.64 -42.72
C MET A 315 -19.62 6.57 -41.24
N ILE A 316 -20.60 6.49 -40.33
CA ILE A 316 -20.37 6.36 -38.88
C ILE A 316 -19.62 5.06 -38.58
N HIS A 317 -19.97 3.93 -39.20
CA HIS A 317 -19.21 2.68 -39.07
C HIS A 317 -17.73 2.88 -39.41
N ALA A 318 -17.42 3.51 -40.55
CA ALA A 318 -16.04 3.77 -40.95
C ALA A 318 -15.31 4.72 -39.98
N LEU A 319 -16.00 5.71 -39.40
CA LEU A 319 -15.42 6.59 -38.39
C LEU A 319 -15.11 5.86 -37.09
N VAL A 320 -16.02 5.00 -36.63
CA VAL A 320 -15.82 4.15 -35.45
C VAL A 320 -14.61 3.22 -35.66
N ASP A 321 -14.50 2.58 -36.82
CA ASP A 321 -13.35 1.73 -37.16
C ASP A 321 -12.03 2.49 -37.09
N ARG A 322 -11.98 3.68 -37.71
CA ARG A 322 -10.79 4.55 -37.68
C ARG A 322 -10.45 5.02 -36.27
N TYR A 323 -11.45 5.35 -35.46
CA TYR A 323 -11.24 5.76 -34.06
C TYR A 323 -10.55 4.64 -33.26
N PHE A 324 -11.07 3.41 -33.33
CA PHE A 324 -10.45 2.28 -32.63
C PHE A 324 -9.10 1.85 -33.23
N GLN A 325 -8.91 2.03 -34.54
CA GLN A 325 -7.61 1.83 -35.16
C GLN A 325 -6.57 2.83 -34.62
N ARG A 326 -6.95 4.11 -34.49
CA ARG A 326 -6.09 5.15 -33.91
C ARG A 326 -5.71 4.83 -32.46
N ILE A 327 -6.67 4.39 -31.64
CA ILE A 327 -6.38 3.94 -30.26
C ILE A 327 -5.32 2.83 -30.27
N LYS A 328 -5.50 1.79 -31.09
CA LYS A 328 -4.57 0.65 -31.16
C LYS A 328 -3.16 1.04 -31.65
N GLN A 329 -3.08 2.06 -32.49
CA GLN A 329 -1.82 2.56 -33.06
C GLN A 329 -1.15 3.62 -32.17
N THR A 330 -1.82 4.10 -31.14
CA THR A 330 -1.28 5.16 -30.28
C THR A 330 -0.18 4.59 -29.39
N SER A 331 1.06 5.02 -29.63
CA SER A 331 2.23 4.73 -28.79
C SER A 331 2.65 6.00 -28.05
N THR A 332 1.83 6.46 -27.11
CA THR A 332 2.15 7.61 -26.26
C THR A 332 2.54 7.16 -24.86
N ASN A 333 3.41 7.93 -24.22
CA ASN A 333 3.71 7.82 -22.80
C ASN A 333 2.80 8.69 -21.92
N GLN A 334 1.86 9.45 -22.50
CA GLN A 334 0.96 10.37 -21.80
C GLN A 334 -0.43 10.37 -22.46
N LEU A 335 -1.50 10.16 -21.69
CA LEU A 335 -2.87 10.18 -22.19
C LEU A 335 -3.31 11.61 -22.55
N GLN A 336 -3.04 12.58 -21.68
CA GLN A 336 -3.44 13.98 -21.87
C GLN A 336 -2.93 14.61 -23.16
N ALA A 337 -1.80 14.15 -23.70
CA ALA A 337 -1.25 14.67 -24.95
C ALA A 337 -2.09 14.27 -26.18
N VAL A 338 -2.94 13.25 -26.06
CA VAL A 338 -3.66 12.62 -27.17
C VAL A 338 -5.18 12.70 -27.00
N LEU A 339 -5.66 13.02 -25.79
CA LEU A 339 -7.08 13.11 -25.49
C LEU A 339 -7.64 14.55 -25.61
N PRO A 340 -8.89 14.71 -26.07
CA PRO A 340 -9.76 13.67 -26.65
C PRO A 340 -9.30 13.25 -28.05
N LEU A 341 -9.53 11.99 -28.40
CA LEU A 341 -9.18 11.46 -29.73
C LEU A 341 -10.18 11.86 -30.82
N THR A 342 -11.34 12.38 -30.42
CA THR A 342 -12.36 12.95 -31.29
C THR A 342 -12.30 14.48 -31.31
N ASN A 343 -12.71 15.07 -32.44
CA ASN A 343 -12.80 16.52 -32.60
C ASN A 343 -14.26 16.91 -32.89
N GLN A 344 -14.84 17.75 -32.03
CA GLN A 344 -16.22 18.23 -32.16
C GLN A 344 -16.51 18.94 -33.50
N ILE A 345 -15.50 19.55 -34.13
CA ILE A 345 -15.64 20.17 -35.45
C ILE A 345 -16.13 19.14 -36.47
N PHE A 346 -15.71 17.88 -36.37
CA PHE A 346 -16.21 16.83 -37.26
C PHE A 346 -17.71 16.61 -37.17
N PHE A 347 -18.29 16.69 -35.96
CA PHE A 347 -19.74 16.56 -35.81
C PHE A 347 -20.47 17.68 -36.58
N TYR A 348 -20.04 18.94 -36.39
CA TYR A 348 -20.65 20.07 -37.08
C TYR A 348 -20.45 19.99 -38.60
N LEU A 349 -19.27 19.58 -39.07
CA LEU A 349 -19.01 19.37 -40.50
C LEU A 349 -19.92 18.27 -41.07
N CYS A 350 -20.03 17.11 -40.40
CA CYS A 350 -20.90 16.03 -40.87
C CYS A 350 -22.36 16.49 -40.91
N LYS A 351 -22.81 17.19 -39.86
CA LYS A 351 -24.16 17.73 -39.78
C LYS A 351 -24.45 18.73 -40.91
N SER A 352 -23.58 19.73 -41.12
CA SER A 352 -23.77 20.74 -42.15
C SER A 352 -23.76 20.17 -43.57
N VAL A 353 -22.88 19.20 -43.84
CA VAL A 353 -22.87 18.49 -45.13
C VAL A 353 -24.18 17.74 -45.34
N LEU A 354 -24.71 17.09 -44.30
CA LEU A 354 -25.99 16.38 -44.37
C LEU A 354 -27.18 17.31 -44.57
N GLU A 355 -27.26 18.39 -43.82
CA GLU A 355 -28.31 19.40 -43.99
C GLU A 355 -28.30 19.96 -45.41
N TYR A 356 -27.11 20.19 -45.98
CA TYR A 356 -26.98 20.62 -47.37
C TYR A 356 -27.52 19.57 -48.37
N PHE A 357 -27.19 18.29 -48.18
CA PHE A 357 -27.69 17.21 -49.06
C PHE A 357 -29.21 17.01 -48.93
N VAL A 358 -29.76 17.07 -47.72
CA VAL A 358 -31.20 16.93 -47.46
C VAL A 358 -31.99 18.09 -48.07
N LEU A 359 -31.52 19.34 -47.89
CA LEU A 359 -32.14 20.51 -48.51
C LEU A 359 -32.11 20.45 -50.04
N ARG A 360 -31.14 19.75 -50.64
CA ARG A 360 -31.03 19.63 -52.10
C ARG A 360 -31.97 18.56 -52.66
N THR A 361 -32.23 17.48 -51.91
CA THR A 361 -33.19 16.45 -52.30
C THR A 361 -34.64 16.89 -52.17
N ASP A 362 -34.98 17.73 -51.19
CA ASP A 362 -36.35 18.20 -50.98
C ASP A 362 -36.78 19.31 -51.95
N ASN A 363 -35.82 20.02 -52.56
CA ASN A 363 -36.08 21.14 -53.49
C ASN A 363 -36.19 20.73 -54.97
N GLY A 364 -36.22 19.43 -55.31
CA GLY A 364 -36.53 18.96 -56.66
C GLY A 364 -35.57 19.42 -57.76
N LEU A 365 -34.33 19.79 -57.44
CA LEU A 365 -33.32 20.10 -58.44
C LEU A 365 -32.80 18.78 -59.03
N GLU A 366 -33.22 18.50 -60.27
CA GLU A 366 -32.80 17.36 -61.09
C GLU A 366 -31.29 17.15 -61.01
N THR A 367 -30.93 15.90 -60.76
CA THR A 367 -29.56 15.40 -60.74
C THR A 367 -28.99 15.37 -62.14
N ASP A 368 -28.42 16.48 -62.60
CA ASP A 368 -27.46 16.44 -63.69
C ASP A 368 -26.14 15.83 -63.17
N HIS A 369 -25.93 14.58 -63.56
CA HIS A 369 -24.66 13.86 -63.67
C HIS A 369 -23.46 14.43 -62.89
N ILE A 370 -23.47 14.31 -61.56
CA ILE A 370 -22.23 14.33 -60.79
C ILE A 370 -21.65 12.92 -60.85
N ASN A 371 -20.88 12.70 -61.91
CA ASN A 371 -19.89 11.63 -62.03
C ASN A 371 -19.17 11.44 -60.70
N HIS A 372 -18.97 10.16 -60.33
CA HIS A 372 -18.27 9.61 -59.17
C HIS A 372 -17.03 10.39 -58.71
N SER A 373 -17.24 11.57 -58.15
CA SER A 373 -16.22 12.35 -57.49
C SER A 373 -16.11 11.74 -56.11
N LYS A 374 -15.15 10.84 -55.97
CA LYS A 374 -14.63 10.44 -54.66
C LYS A 374 -14.39 11.74 -53.89
N ILE A 375 -15.27 12.08 -52.96
CA ILE A 375 -14.95 13.05 -51.92
C ILE A 375 -13.94 12.32 -51.04
N VAL A 376 -12.67 12.38 -51.45
CA VAL A 376 -11.56 12.02 -50.58
C VAL A 376 -11.48 13.16 -49.58
N ILE A 377 -12.17 13.00 -48.45
CA ILE A 377 -11.86 13.79 -47.25
C ILE A 377 -10.47 13.30 -46.82
N VAL A 378 -9.43 13.88 -47.41
CA VAL A 378 -8.06 13.83 -46.88
C VAL A 378 -8.06 14.74 -45.66
N GLY A 379 -8.67 14.26 -44.57
CA GLY A 379 -8.37 14.77 -43.26
C GLY A 379 -7.02 14.22 -42.85
N GLN A 380 -5.94 14.82 -43.36
CA GLN A 380 -4.71 14.85 -42.56
C GLN A 380 -5.03 15.77 -41.39
N MET A 381 -5.56 15.18 -40.32
CA MET A 381 -5.56 15.84 -39.03
C MET A 381 -4.22 15.56 -38.35
N PRO A 382 -3.58 16.58 -37.76
CA PRO A 382 -2.36 16.39 -36.98
C PRO A 382 -2.53 15.39 -35.82
#